data_AF-A0AAV7SQW6-F1
#
_entry.id   AF-A0AAV7SQW6-F1
#
_cell.length_a   1.000
_cell.length_b   1.000
_cell.length_c   1.000
_cell.angle_alpha   90.00
_cell.angle_beta   90.00
_cell.angle_gamma   90.00
#
_symmetry.space_group_name_H-M   'P 1'
#
loop_
_entity.id
_entity.type
_entity.pdbx_description
1 polymer ?
#
loop_
_entity_poly.entity_id
_entity_poly.type
_entity_poly.pdbx_seq_one_letter_code
_entity_poly.pdbx_strand_id
1 'polypeptide(L)'
;MEDEVLLAQIHRKLDEYSDLAQDDVTHLGSQEDSEISSVLDERRAQVCGTLQVAKQFRAYYADLYRLRITYNAQAIADYLEHIAMKLLTDAHKEQLMTPLRPAEIVAALKDMSDGKAPGSTRLTVAFCKAYQDKLIPL
;
A
#
# COMPACT_ATOMS: atom_id res chain seq x y z
N MET A 1 7.40 11.64 -38.34
CA MET A 1 8.77 12.06 -38.00
C MET A 1 8.83 12.87 -36.70
N GLU A 2 7.82 13.67 -36.37
CA GLU A 2 7.84 14.48 -35.13
C GLU A 2 7.65 13.64 -33.85
N ASP A 3 6.88 12.55 -33.90
CA ASP A 3 6.64 11.69 -32.73
C ASP A 3 7.88 10.89 -32.28
N GLU A 4 8.73 10.44 -33.20
CA GLU A 4 9.99 9.75 -32.85
C GLU A 4 10.99 10.69 -32.17
N VAL A 5 11.01 11.96 -32.59
CA VAL A 5 11.88 12.97 -31.99
C VAL A 5 11.45 13.26 -30.56
N LEU A 6 10.13 13.35 -30.31
CA LEU A 6 9.60 13.57 -28.97
C LEU A 6 9.88 12.38 -28.03
N LEU A 7 9.71 11.15 -28.52
CA LEU A 7 10.04 9.93 -27.77
C LEU A 7 11.53 9.84 -27.42
N ALA A 8 12.42 10.16 -28.36
CA ALA A 8 13.85 10.22 -28.10
C ALA A 8 14.22 11.29 -27.06
N GLN A 9 13.51 12.42 -27.07
CA GLN A 9 13.71 13.51 -26.10
C GLN A 9 13.22 13.14 -24.69
N ILE A 10 12.13 12.36 -24.60
CA ILE A 10 11.62 11.83 -23.34
C ILE A 10 12.59 10.80 -22.75
N HIS A 11 13.07 9.84 -23.56
CA HIS A 11 14.03 8.84 -23.09
C HIS A 11 15.34 9.47 -22.60
N ARG A 12 15.89 10.43 -23.36
CA ARG A 12 17.09 11.15 -22.93
C ARG A 12 16.89 11.88 -21.60
N LYS A 13 15.72 12.50 -21.38
CA LYS A 13 15.43 13.15 -20.10
C LYS A 13 15.31 12.13 -18.96
N LEU A 14 14.72 10.97 -19.21
CA LEU A 14 14.61 9.91 -18.20
C LEU A 14 15.97 9.36 -17.79
N ASP A 15 16.89 9.19 -18.74
CA ASP A 15 18.27 8.76 -18.45
C ASP A 15 19.01 9.83 -17.62
N GLU A 16 18.87 11.10 -17.97
CA GLU A 16 19.48 12.23 -17.25
C GLU A 16 18.94 12.36 -15.79
N TYR A 17 17.65 12.07 -15.57
CA TYR A 17 17.06 12.00 -14.22
C TYR A 17 17.49 10.74 -13.45
N SER A 18 17.76 9.63 -14.13
CA SER A 18 18.28 8.40 -13.51
C SER A 18 19.70 8.61 -13.01
N ASP A 19 20.55 9.24 -13.81
CA ASP A 19 21.93 9.54 -13.44
C ASP A 19 21.99 10.54 -12.28
N LEU A 20 21.15 11.59 -12.29
CA LEU A 20 21.03 12.51 -11.15
C LEU A 20 20.57 11.80 -9.87
N ALA A 21 19.62 10.87 -9.99
CA ALA A 21 19.15 10.08 -8.85
C ALA A 21 20.22 9.13 -8.31
N GLN A 22 21.13 8.63 -9.16
CA GLN A 22 22.27 7.82 -8.73
C GLN A 22 23.36 8.68 -8.06
N ASP A 23 23.60 9.90 -8.51
CA ASP A 23 24.54 10.83 -7.87
C ASP A 23 24.03 11.34 -6.51
N ASP A 24 22.72 11.61 -6.37
CA ASP A 24 22.12 11.97 -5.07
C ASP A 24 22.14 10.78 -4.08
N VAL A 25 22.09 9.55 -4.59
CA VAL A 25 22.20 8.32 -3.77
C VAL A 25 23.65 8.02 -3.38
N THR A 26 24.65 8.33 -4.23
CA THR A 26 26.07 8.12 -3.89
C THR A 26 26.58 9.12 -2.85
N HIS A 27 26.05 10.34 -2.82
CA HIS A 27 26.36 11.32 -1.76
C HIS A 27 25.75 10.98 -0.39
N LEU A 28 24.70 10.16 -0.33
CA LEU A 28 24.16 9.59 0.91
C LEU A 28 24.91 8.33 1.39
N GLY A 29 25.83 7.80 0.57
CA GLY A 29 26.58 6.57 0.84
C GLY A 29 28.02 6.76 1.35
N SER A 30 28.45 7.98 1.66
CA SER A 30 29.81 8.26 2.15
C SER A 30 29.84 8.64 3.63
N GLN A 31 29.05 7.95 4.46
CA GLN A 31 29.13 8.09 5.91
C GLN A 31 29.20 6.71 6.56
N GLU A 32 30.45 6.30 6.79
CA GLU A 32 30.91 5.19 7.63
C GLU A 32 30.45 3.78 7.25
N ASP A 33 31.37 2.98 6.69
CA ASP A 33 31.39 1.53 6.91
C ASP A 33 31.67 1.24 8.40
N SER A 34 30.77 1.66 9.28
CA SER A 34 30.80 1.31 10.70
C SER A 34 30.31 -0.13 10.81
N GLU A 35 31.23 -1.09 10.78
CA GLU A 35 30.93 -2.48 11.06
C GLU A 35 30.27 -2.59 12.45
N ILE A 36 29.14 -3.30 12.52
CA ILE A 36 28.41 -3.50 13.77
C ILE A 36 29.28 -4.34 14.72
N SER A 37 29.96 -3.65 15.65
CA SER A 37 30.94 -4.25 16.57
C SER A 37 30.31 -5.03 17.73
N SER A 38 29.07 -4.68 18.10
CA SER A 38 28.32 -5.37 19.15
C SER A 38 26.81 -5.21 19.00
N VAL A 39 26.07 -6.16 19.57
CA VAL A 39 24.59 -6.18 19.63
C VAL A 39 24.13 -6.68 21.00
N LEU A 40 22.88 -6.41 21.37
CA LEU A 40 22.27 -6.97 22.58
C LEU A 40 21.59 -8.30 22.26
N ASP A 41 21.72 -9.29 23.14
CA ASP A 41 20.94 -10.54 23.05
C ASP A 41 19.53 -10.40 23.65
N GLU A 42 18.77 -11.51 23.62
CA GLU A 42 17.41 -11.61 24.18
C GLU A 42 17.32 -11.29 25.68
N ARG A 43 18.41 -11.44 26.43
CA ARG A 43 18.53 -11.14 27.87
C ARG A 43 19.09 -9.73 28.10
N ARG A 44 19.23 -8.93 27.05
CA ARG A 44 19.88 -7.61 27.04
C ARG A 44 21.36 -7.65 27.45
N ALA A 45 22.02 -8.80 27.31
CA ALA A 45 23.45 -8.89 27.50
C ALA A 45 24.18 -8.41 26.23
N GLN A 46 25.27 -7.66 26.40
CA GLN A 46 26.07 -7.20 25.27
C GLN A 46 26.88 -8.36 24.70
N VAL A 47 26.74 -8.55 23.38
CA VAL A 47 27.43 -9.57 22.60
C VAL A 47 28.33 -8.87 21.59
N CYS A 48 29.62 -9.16 21.66
CA CYS A 48 30.65 -8.59 20.78
C CYS A 48 31.27 -9.67 19.89
N GLY A 49 31.85 -9.23 18.77
CA GLY A 49 32.56 -10.10 17.83
C GLY A 49 31.70 -10.54 16.65
N THR A 50 32.28 -10.46 15.45
CA THR A 50 31.61 -10.58 14.15
C THR A 50 30.74 -11.84 14.02
N LEU A 51 31.26 -13.01 14.44
CA LEU A 51 30.51 -14.27 14.39
C LEU A 51 29.29 -14.30 15.30
N GLN A 52 29.41 -13.74 16.51
CA GLN A 52 28.32 -13.74 17.48
C GLN A 52 27.26 -12.70 17.11
N VAL A 53 27.68 -11.53 16.64
CA VAL A 53 26.81 -10.51 16.08
C VAL A 53 26.01 -11.08 14.89
N ALA A 54 26.68 -11.72 13.93
CA ALA A 54 26.02 -12.35 12.79
C ALA A 54 25.02 -13.44 13.21
N LYS A 55 25.34 -14.23 14.24
CA LYS A 55 24.44 -15.24 14.80
C LYS A 55 23.17 -14.59 15.39
N GLN A 56 23.30 -13.47 16.10
CA GLN A 56 22.16 -12.76 16.66
C GLN A 56 21.27 -12.15 15.58
N PHE A 57 21.85 -11.55 14.54
CA PHE A 57 21.07 -11.07 13.39
C PHE A 57 20.28 -12.19 12.72
N ARG A 58 20.91 -13.35 12.50
CA ARG A 58 20.24 -14.52 11.92
C ARG A 58 19.10 -15.00 12.79
N ALA A 59 19.29 -15.10 14.11
CA ALA A 59 18.25 -15.52 15.05
C ALA A 59 17.08 -14.52 15.06
N TYR A 60 17.38 -13.23 15.16
CA TYR A 60 16.38 -12.16 15.14
C TYR A 60 15.52 -12.19 13.88
N TYR A 61 16.14 -12.22 12.70
CA TYR A 61 15.39 -12.25 11.45
C TYR A 61 14.71 -13.59 11.21
N ALA A 62 15.31 -14.70 11.64
CA ALA A 62 14.63 -16.00 11.62
C ALA A 62 13.33 -15.94 12.43
N ASP A 63 13.32 -15.34 13.61
CA ASP A 63 12.12 -15.20 14.44
C ASP A 63 11.15 -14.12 13.93
N LEU A 64 11.65 -13.02 13.37
CA LEU A 64 10.83 -11.95 12.78
C LEU A 64 10.01 -12.48 11.59
N TYR A 65 10.67 -13.27 10.74
CA TYR A 65 10.05 -13.88 9.56
C TYR A 65 9.56 -15.30 9.80
N ARG A 66 9.74 -15.85 11.00
CA ARG A 66 9.05 -17.06 11.41
C ARG A 66 7.58 -16.71 11.40
N LEU A 67 6.85 -17.27 10.44
CA LEU A 67 5.40 -17.21 10.39
C LEU A 67 4.87 -17.66 11.76
N ARG A 68 4.55 -16.69 12.63
CA ARG A 68 3.77 -16.89 13.85
C ARG A 68 2.32 -17.10 13.46
N ILE A 69 2.10 -18.06 12.58
CA ILE A 69 0.79 -18.53 12.24
C ILE A 69 0.34 -19.40 13.42
N THR A 70 -0.36 -18.74 14.32
CA THR A 70 -1.23 -19.41 15.30
C THR A 70 -2.66 -19.12 14.89
N TYR A 71 -3.03 -19.40 13.63
CA TYR A 71 -4.44 -19.39 13.30
C TYR A 71 -5.05 -20.70 13.81
N ASN A 72 -6.09 -20.57 14.63
CA ASN A 72 -6.94 -21.69 14.96
C ASN A 72 -7.93 -21.84 13.80
N ALA A 73 -7.68 -22.82 12.92
CA ALA A 73 -8.54 -23.09 11.77
C ALA A 73 -10.00 -23.31 12.20
N GLN A 74 -10.22 -23.92 13.37
CA GLN A 74 -11.55 -24.11 13.93
C GLN A 74 -12.19 -22.78 14.33
N ALA A 75 -11.47 -21.88 15.00
CA ALA A 75 -12.02 -20.58 15.38
C ALA A 75 -12.38 -19.73 14.14
N ILE A 76 -11.62 -19.87 13.05
CA ILE A 76 -11.95 -19.22 11.77
C ILE A 76 -13.19 -19.86 11.15
N ALA A 77 -13.28 -21.20 11.15
CA ALA A 77 -14.44 -21.92 10.64
C ALA A 77 -15.70 -21.55 11.43
N ASP A 78 -15.64 -21.60 12.76
CA ASP A 78 -16.74 -21.23 13.66
C ASP A 78 -17.18 -19.78 13.41
N TYR A 79 -16.23 -18.85 13.25
CA TYR A 79 -16.53 -17.46 12.93
C TYR A 79 -17.23 -17.30 11.57
N LEU A 80 -16.77 -18.02 10.54
CA LEU A 80 -17.35 -17.97 9.21
C LEU A 80 -18.73 -18.65 9.16
N GLU A 81 -18.96 -19.71 9.93
CA GLU A 81 -20.27 -20.37 10.07
C GLU A 81 -21.26 -19.50 10.84
N HIS A 82 -20.79 -18.77 11.86
CA HIS A 82 -21.63 -17.86 12.66
C HIS A 82 -21.84 -16.50 12.02
N ILE A 83 -20.98 -16.10 11.08
CA ILE A 83 -21.31 -15.00 10.18
C ILE A 83 -22.48 -15.46 9.30
N ALA A 84 -23.66 -14.95 9.61
CA ALA A 84 -24.78 -14.95 8.69
C ALA A 84 -24.47 -14.00 7.51
N MET A 85 -23.55 -14.42 6.63
CA MET A 85 -23.36 -13.77 5.33
C MET A 85 -24.66 -13.95 4.57
N LYS A 86 -25.47 -12.89 4.52
CA LYS A 86 -26.67 -12.88 3.69
C LYS A 86 -26.22 -13.07 2.25
N LEU A 87 -26.48 -14.25 1.69
CA LEU A 87 -26.28 -14.46 0.26
C LEU A 87 -27.14 -13.45 -0.49
N LEU A 88 -26.55 -12.79 -1.49
CA LEU A 88 -27.30 -11.94 -2.40
C LEU A 88 -28.30 -12.82 -3.15
N THR A 89 -29.58 -12.47 -3.04
CA THR A 89 -30.63 -13.07 -3.87
C THR A 89 -30.43 -12.63 -5.31
N ASP A 90 -31.05 -13.34 -6.26
CA ASP A 90 -30.94 -12.95 -7.68
C ASP A 90 -31.51 -11.56 -7.93
N ALA A 91 -32.53 -11.15 -7.18
CA ALA A 91 -33.05 -9.78 -7.19
C ALA A 91 -31.99 -8.74 -6.75
N HIS A 92 -31.18 -9.03 -5.71
CA HIS A 92 -30.10 -8.13 -5.33
C HIS A 92 -29.01 -8.05 -6.40
N LYS A 93 -28.70 -9.17 -7.07
CA LYS A 93 -27.72 -9.20 -8.16
C LYS A 93 -28.21 -8.37 -9.35
N GLU A 94 -29.48 -8.50 -9.71
CA GLU A 94 -30.10 -7.73 -10.79
C GLU A 94 -30.09 -6.23 -10.47
N GLN A 95 -30.41 -5.85 -9.22
CA GLN A 95 -30.31 -4.46 -8.78
C GLN A 95 -28.87 -3.91 -8.90
N LEU A 96 -27.84 -4.72 -8.58
CA LEU A 96 -26.45 -4.30 -8.70
C LEU A 96 -25.98 -4.14 -10.16
N MET A 97 -26.65 -4.78 -11.11
CA MET A 97 -26.39 -4.60 -12.54
C MET A 97 -27.10 -3.38 -13.12
N THR A 98 -28.01 -2.77 -12.36
CA THR A 98 -28.76 -1.59 -12.81
C THR A 98 -27.86 -0.35 -12.72
N PRO A 99 -27.83 0.53 -13.75
CA PRO A 99 -27.06 1.77 -13.68
C PRO A 99 -27.56 2.66 -12.53
N LEU A 100 -26.61 3.31 -11.85
CA LEU A 100 -26.91 4.25 -10.77
C LEU A 100 -27.69 5.46 -11.31
N ARG A 101 -28.75 5.84 -10.61
CA ARG A 101 -29.52 7.04 -10.94
C ARG A 101 -28.80 8.27 -10.42
N PRO A 102 -28.90 9.42 -11.13
CA PRO A 102 -28.29 10.68 -10.68
C PRO A 102 -28.66 11.05 -9.23
N ALA A 103 -29.92 10.86 -8.85
CA ALA A 103 -30.40 11.13 -7.49
C ALA A 103 -29.73 10.27 -6.41
N GLU A 104 -29.39 9.01 -6.74
CA GLU A 104 -28.70 8.09 -5.82
C GLU A 104 -27.25 8.52 -5.60
N ILE A 105 -26.59 9.00 -6.67
CA ILE A 105 -25.23 9.54 -6.59
C ILE A 105 -25.20 10.81 -5.73
N VAL A 106 -26.15 11.73 -5.93
CA VAL A 106 -26.27 12.95 -5.11
C VAL A 106 -26.50 12.61 -3.64
N ALA A 107 -27.42 11.68 -3.35
CA ALA A 107 -27.69 11.26 -1.98
C ALA A 107 -26.45 10.63 -1.32
N ALA A 108 -25.76 9.74 -2.02
CA ALA A 108 -24.54 9.10 -1.52
C ALA A 108 -23.42 10.12 -1.26
N LEU A 109 -23.22 11.10 -2.15
CA LEU A 109 -22.23 12.14 -1.96
C LEU A 109 -22.54 13.01 -0.74
N LYS A 110 -23.82 13.32 -0.45
CA LYS A 110 -24.21 14.09 0.74
C LYS A 110 -23.91 13.36 2.04
N ASP A 111 -24.14 12.04 2.08
CA ASP A 111 -23.93 11.22 3.28
C ASP A 111 -22.45 10.94 3.57
N MET A 112 -21.57 11.05 2.58
CA MET A 112 -20.13 10.84 2.77
C MET A 112 -19.50 11.95 3.63
N SER A 113 -18.72 11.55 4.64
CA SER A 113 -17.85 12.47 5.39
C SER A 113 -16.75 13.04 4.49
N ASP A 114 -16.35 14.30 4.70
CA ASP A 114 -15.32 15.00 3.92
C ASP A 114 -13.87 14.51 4.14
N GLY A 115 -13.71 13.27 4.62
CA GLY A 115 -12.42 12.63 4.77
C GLY A 115 -11.73 12.37 3.42
N LYS A 116 -10.47 11.95 3.50
CA LYS A 116 -9.74 11.43 2.33
C LYS A 116 -10.46 10.17 1.85
N ALA A 117 -11.02 10.20 0.64
CA ALA A 117 -11.45 8.97 0.00
C ALA A 117 -10.19 8.15 -0.34
N PRO A 118 -10.01 6.94 0.21
CA PRO A 118 -8.88 6.08 -0.12
C PRO A 118 -9.23 5.34 -1.42
N GLY A 119 -9.46 6.08 -2.50
CA GLY A 119 -9.71 5.53 -3.82
C GLY A 119 -8.48 5.69 -4.69
N SER A 120 -8.23 4.70 -5.56
CA SER A 120 -7.17 4.76 -6.59
C SER A 120 -7.25 5.99 -7.51
N THR A 121 -8.40 6.66 -7.54
CA THR A 121 -8.71 7.80 -8.39
C THR A 121 -8.07 9.12 -7.97
N ARG A 122 -7.40 9.19 -6.79
CA ARG A 122 -6.80 10.42 -6.22
C ARG A 122 -7.77 11.60 -6.01
N LEU A 123 -9.06 11.44 -6.36
CA LEU A 123 -10.10 12.45 -6.15
C LEU A 123 -10.64 12.36 -4.74
N THR A 124 -10.76 13.50 -4.06
CA THR A 124 -11.31 13.57 -2.71
C THR A 124 -12.84 13.63 -2.75
N VAL A 125 -13.50 13.23 -1.66
CA VAL A 125 -14.96 13.43 -1.51
C VAL A 125 -15.34 14.90 -1.68
N ALA A 126 -14.54 15.81 -1.11
CA ALA A 126 -14.72 17.25 -1.26
C ALA A 126 -14.71 17.70 -2.73
N PHE A 127 -13.82 17.14 -3.55
CA PHE A 127 -13.80 17.40 -4.99
C PHE A 127 -15.08 16.91 -5.66
N CYS A 128 -15.51 15.68 -5.39
CA CYS A 128 -16.72 15.11 -5.98
C CYS A 128 -17.98 15.91 -5.62
N LYS A 129 -18.07 16.42 -4.38
CA LYS A 129 -19.16 17.32 -3.95
C LYS A 129 -19.13 18.66 -4.69
N ALA A 130 -17.95 19.28 -4.80
CA ALA A 130 -17.81 20.58 -5.44
C ALA A 130 -18.13 20.57 -6.94
N TYR A 131 -17.88 19.44 -7.62
CA TYR A 131 -18.06 19.29 -9.06
C TYR A 131 -19.19 18.32 -9.43
N GLN A 132 -20.10 17.99 -8.50
CA GLN A 132 -21.18 17.02 -8.72
C GLN A 132 -22.00 17.32 -9.98
N ASP A 133 -22.30 18.59 -10.25
CA ASP A 133 -23.11 19.03 -11.40
C ASP A 133 -22.45 18.74 -12.76
N LYS A 134 -21.13 18.52 -12.76
CA LYS A 134 -20.34 18.19 -13.96
C LYS A 134 -19.97 16.71 -14.05
N LEU A 135 -19.99 16.00 -12.93
CA LEU A 135 -19.56 14.61 -12.81
C LEU A 135 -20.71 13.62 -12.90
N ILE A 136 -21.90 14.01 -12.45
CA ILE A 136 -23.09 13.17 -12.49
C ILE A 136 -23.65 13.20 -13.92
N PRO A 137 -23.74 12.06 -14.61
CA PRO A 137 -24.34 12.00 -15.93
C PRO A 137 -25.81 12.40 -15.84
N LEU A 138 -26.27 13.26 -16.77
CA LEU A 138 -27.67 13.66 -16.91
C LEU A 138 -28.54 12.52 -17.44
#